data_AF-A0A250VTA4-F1
#
_entry.id   AF-A0A250VTA4-F1
#
_cell.length_a   1.000
_cell.length_b   1.000
_cell.length_c   1.000
_cell.angle_alpha   90.00
_cell.angle_beta   90.00
_cell.angle_gamma   90.00
#
_symmetry.space_group_name_H-M   'P 1'
#
loop_
_entity.id
_entity.type
_entity.pdbx_description
1 polymer ?
#
loop_
_entity_poly.entity_id
_entity_poly.type
_entity_poly.pdbx_seq_one_letter_code
_entity_poly.pdbx_strand_id
1 'polypeptide(L)' 'MIEVRAHLGDGRTEITVAGHEEHAAGGRVCAAVSAIAQTALLGLQMVAEQYPDLVSVEITEE' A
#
# COMPACT_ATOMS: atom_id res chain seq x y z
N MET A 1 -4.70 -16.66 -2.06
CA MET A 1 -5.60 -16.05 -1.06
C MET A 1 -4.97 -14.72 -0.69
N ILE A 2 -5.74 -13.63 -0.74
CA ILE A 2 -5.22 -12.31 -0.37
C ILE A 2 -5.20 -12.22 1.15
N GLU A 3 -4.06 -11.84 1.71
CA GLU A 3 -3.90 -11.61 3.14
C GLU A 3 -3.52 -10.15 3.38
N VAL A 4 -4.25 -9.51 4.30
CA VAL A 4 -3.96 -8.15 4.77
C VAL A 4 -3.66 -8.22 6.26
N ARG A 5 -2.46 -7.80 6.65
CA ARG A 5 -2.05 -7.65 8.06
C ARG A 5 -1.82 -6.18 8.36
N ALA A 6 -2.32 -5.72 9.49
CA ALA A 6 -2.13 -4.34 9.93
C ALA A 6 -1.67 -4.30 11.39
N HIS A 7 -0.63 -3.51 11.66
CA HIS A 7 -0.17 -3.19 13.00
C HIS A 7 -0.32 -1.69 13.22
N LEU A 8 -1.17 -1.31 14.18
CA LEU A 8 -1.46 0.07 14.54
C LEU A 8 -1.00 0.31 15.97
N GLY A 9 -0.17 1.33 16.19
CA GLY A 9 0.32 1.73 17.51
C GLY A 9 0.75 3.19 17.55
N ASP A 10 1.33 3.60 18.68
CA ASP A 10 1.73 4.99 18.93
C ASP A 10 2.77 5.48 17.91
N GLY A 11 2.30 6.19 16.87
CA GLY A 11 3.14 6.77 15.83
C GLY A 11 3.61 5.80 14.74
N ARG A 12 3.21 4.52 14.77
CA ARG A 12 3.57 3.54 13.74
C ARG A 12 2.32 2.87 13.16
N THR A 13 2.23 2.90 11.84
CA THR A 13 1.27 2.13 11.05
C THR A 13 2.05 1.27 10.07
N GLU A 14 1.80 -0.04 10.11
CA GLU A 14 2.35 -0.99 9.14
C GLU A 14 1.20 -1.76 8.51
N ILE A 15 1.18 -1.84 7.18
CA ILE A 15 0.20 -2.58 6.40
C ILE A 15 0.95 -3.48 5.43
N THR A 16 0.70 -4.78 5.50
CA THR A 16 1.24 -5.78 4.58
C THR A 16 0.10 -6.39 3.78
N VAL A 17 0.23 -6.37 2.45
CA VAL A 17 -0.75 -6.94 1.53
C VAL A 17 -0.06 -8.00 0.67
N ALA A 18 -0.41 -9.27 0.84
CA ALA A 18 0.23 -10.39 0.15
C ALA A 18 -0.79 -11.21 -0.66
N GLY A 19 -0.31 -11.88 -1.72
CA GLY A 19 -1.13 -12.81 -2.52
C GLY A 19 -2.21 -12.17 -3.39
N HIS A 20 -2.03 -10.90 -3.76
CA HIS A 20 -2.93 -10.11 -4.63
C HIS A 20 -2.52 -10.11 -6.11
N GLU A 21 -1.68 -11.07 -6.49
CA GLU A 21 -1.23 -11.30 -7.87
C GLU A 21 -2.32 -12.07 -8.63
N GLU A 22 -2.63 -11.67 -9.86
CA GLU A 22 -3.81 -12.08 -10.64
C GLU A 22 -4.14 -13.58 -10.56
N HIS A 23 -5.13 -13.92 -9.74
CA HIS A 23 -5.73 -15.26 -9.76
C HIS A 23 -6.83 -15.31 -10.82
N ALA A 24 -6.78 -16.31 -11.73
CA ALA A 24 -7.73 -16.50 -12.83
C ALA A 24 -9.22 -16.60 -12.39
N ALA A 25 -9.50 -16.98 -11.14
CA ALA A 25 -10.85 -17.08 -10.58
C ALA A 25 -11.31 -15.82 -9.81
N GLY A 26 -10.44 -14.82 -9.59
CA GLY A 26 -10.67 -13.71 -8.66
C GLY A 26 -10.09 -12.36 -9.10
N GLY A 27 -9.77 -12.18 -10.38
CA GLY A 27 -9.04 -11.01 -10.90
C GLY A 27 -9.62 -9.64 -10.48
N ARG A 28 -10.95 -9.51 -10.34
CA ARG A 28 -11.59 -8.26 -9.86
C ARG A 28 -11.22 -7.91 -8.41
N VAL A 29 -11.07 -8.91 -7.55
CA VAL A 29 -10.71 -8.72 -6.14
C VAL A 29 -9.23 -8.39 -6.01
N CYS A 30 -8.37 -9.07 -6.79
CA CYS A 30 -6.94 -8.75 -6.87
C CYS A 30 -6.75 -7.29 -7.31
N ALA A 31 -7.37 -6.89 -8.43
CA ALA A 31 -7.31 -5.52 -8.94
C ALA A 31 -7.80 -4.48 -7.94
N ALA A 32 -8.90 -4.75 -7.22
CA ALA A 32 -9.42 -3.84 -6.20
C ALA A 32 -8.42 -3.64 -5.04
N VAL A 33 -7.83 -4.72 -4.54
CA VAL A 33 -6.84 -4.66 -3.45
C VAL A 33 -5.56 -3.96 -3.91
N SER A 34 -5.06 -4.29 -5.11
CA SER A 34 -3.91 -3.60 -5.71
C SER A 34 -4.17 -2.11 -5.87
N ALA A 35 -5.35 -1.73 -6.36
CA ALA A 35 -5.71 -0.33 -6.54
C ALA A 35 -5.70 0.44 -5.21
N ILE A 36 -6.21 -0.16 -4.13
CA ILE A 36 -6.20 0.48 -2.80
C ILE A 36 -4.77 0.66 -2.28
N ALA A 37 -3.95 -0.39 -2.35
CA ALA A 37 -2.56 -0.33 -1.88
C ALA A 37 -1.75 0.72 -2.65
N GLN A 38 -1.88 0.73 -3.98
CA GLN A 38 -1.23 1.72 -4.84
C GLN A 38 -1.76 3.14 -4.59
N THR A 39 -3.07 3.30 -4.35
CA THR A 39 -3.65 4.61 -4.03
C THR A 39 -3.12 5.16 -2.70
N ALA A 40 -2.92 4.29 -1.70
CA ALA A 40 -2.32 4.71 -0.44
C ALA A 40 -0.87 5.22 -0.64
N LEU A 41 -0.07 4.50 -1.43
CA LEU A 41 1.29 4.93 -1.78
C LEU A 41 1.30 6.25 -2.55
N LEU A 42 0.41 6.44 -3.53
CA LEU A 42 0.28 7.69 -4.27
C LEU A 42 -0.09 8.85 -3.35
N GLY A 43 -1.04 8.64 -2.43
CA GLY A 43 -1.43 9.66 -1.45
C GLY A 43 -0.26 10.10 -0.56
N LEU A 44 0.56 9.16 -0.10
CA LEU A 44 1.76 9.47 0.69
C LEU A 44 2.82 10.21 -0.13
N GLN A 45 3.05 9.82 -1.38
CA GLN A 45 3.96 10.52 -2.28
C GLN A 45 3.52 11.97 -2.50
N MET A 46 2.23 12.21 -2.76
CA MET A 46 1.69 13.56 -2.93
C MET A 46 1.87 14.43 -1.68
N VAL A 47 1.79 13.85 -0.48
CA VAL A 47 2.03 14.59 0.76
C VAL A 47 3.52 14.92 0.91
N ALA A 48 4.41 13.98 0.60
CA ALA A 48 5.85 14.21 0.61
C ALA A 48 6.29 15.31 -0.37
N GLU A 49 5.71 15.35 -1.56
CA GLU A 49 5.95 16.42 -2.54
C GLU A 49 5.54 17.81 -2.03
N GLN A 50 4.44 17.89 -1.27
CA GLN A 50 3.95 19.14 -0.69
C GLN A 50 4.71 19.58 0.56
N TYR A 51 5.28 18.63 1.30
CA TYR A 51 5.95 18.86 2.58
C TYR A 51 7.29 18.11 2.67
N PRO A 52 8.27 18.44 1.80
CA PRO A 52 9.52 17.67 1.67
C PRO A 52 10.41 17.72 2.92
N ASP A 53 10.25 18.74 3.77
CA ASP A 53 11.00 18.86 5.03
C ASP A 53 10.40 18.03 6.18
N LEU A 54 9.18 17.50 5.99
CA LEU A 54 8.40 16.83 7.05
C LEU A 54 8.07 15.37 6.73
N VAL A 55 8.01 15.01 5.45
CA VAL A 55 7.57 13.68 5.00
C VAL A 55 8.50 13.17 3.91
N SER A 56 9.02 11.97 4.09
CA SER A 56 9.80 11.24 3.08
C SER A 56 9.09 9.94 2.70
N VAL A 57 9.27 9.51 1.45
CA VAL A 57 8.79 8.22 0.94
C VAL A 57 9.96 7.50 0.28
N GLU A 58 10.16 6.25 0.65
CA GLU A 58 11.10 5.34 0.02
C GLU A 58 10.31 4.16 -0.55
N ILE A 59 10.57 3.80 -1.81
CA ILE A 59 9.95 2.67 -2.50
C ILE A 59 11.07 1.71 -2.90
N THR A 60 10.97 0.46 -2.46
CA THR A 60 11.88 -0.62 -2.83
C THR A 60 11.10 -1.66 -3.61
N GLU A 61 11.63 -2.03 -4.78
CA GLU A 61 11.10 -3.09 -5.64
C GLU A 61 12.07 -4.29 -5.56
N GLU A 62 11.55 -5.49 -5.31
CA GLU A 62 12.31 -6.75 -5.29
C GLU A 62 12.22 -7.51 -6.61
#